data_AF-A0A1E7IT36-F1
#
_entry.id   AF-A0A1E7IT36-F1
#
_cell.length_a   1.000
_cell.length_b   1.000
_cell.length_c   1.000
_cell.angle_alpha   90.00
_cell.angle_beta   90.00
_cell.angle_gamma   90.00
#
_symmetry.space_group_name_H-M   'P 1'
#
loop_
_entity.id
_entity.type
_entity.pdbx_description
1 polymer ?
#
loop_
_entity_poly.entity_id
_entity_poly.type
_entity_poly.pdbx_seq_one_letter_code
_entity_poly.pdbx_strand_id
1 'polypeptide(L)'
;MGQDLRDAFVCGYERLVSWADLLDQINVFPVADSDTGCNLRISLAPLRRFNGNAENTIRSILSSATGNSGNIAAGFFSGFLVANSPADLLRSAKDGRDKAWQAIGDPKPGTILTVFDELVRAFESRDVALNMESVSRLIDNLQQAVWSTYEFLPELKRAGVVDAGALGMFIYLEGFFRRLVCNTDTFRPVTELFSGRLRISSSYEPELVDSHCVDSVVRLDGQPENAVEELSKHGESLVAVRDGSYLKIHLHTNNPQAVRTKLESFGDVVRWADDDIGSGAGTIPSPGVLHQAIHVMTDAAGSVTRKTARELGMTLLDSYIIVGDQSVPETLFSPSELYAQMRRGAKVSTAQASTFERNQVYQSVLDRYQDVLYLCVGSVFTGNYDAVMAWKGKNDPDDRMIAIDSEAASGRLGTIAIATARHSNTVKAADEVIRYAKDAVKRCEEYVFLDRLEYLAAGGRLSRTRSFFGDLLHMKPVISPTAHGAKQVGVARNRDGQLGFAMDRLKKRLGHDSSPLIVLEYSDNQAWVGNTVKEEVQSRYPLADIVLQPLSLTSGVHMGPGTWAVAFLPECWK
;
A
#
# COMPACT_ATOMS: atom_id res chain seq x y z
N MET A 1 9.56 -23.95 -16.85
CA MET A 1 9.51 -22.85 -17.83
C MET A 1 8.28 -21.95 -17.70
N GLY A 2 7.04 -22.45 -17.86
CA GLY A 2 5.85 -21.63 -17.55
C GLY A 2 5.75 -21.19 -16.08
N GLN A 3 6.21 -22.04 -15.16
CA GLN A 3 6.31 -21.71 -13.73
C GLN A 3 7.37 -20.64 -13.44
N ASP A 4 8.55 -20.72 -14.08
CA ASP A 4 9.63 -19.74 -13.86
C ASP A 4 9.23 -18.34 -14.29
N LEU A 5 8.48 -18.23 -15.40
CA LEU A 5 7.94 -16.96 -15.87
C LEU A 5 6.87 -16.41 -14.91
N ARG A 6 5.99 -17.26 -14.38
CA ARG A 6 5.03 -16.86 -13.34
C ARG A 6 5.73 -16.33 -12.10
N ASP A 7 6.68 -17.09 -11.58
CA ASP A 7 7.44 -16.69 -10.40
C ASP A 7 8.24 -15.39 -10.64
N ALA A 8 8.70 -15.15 -11.88
CA ALA A 8 9.35 -13.89 -12.25
C ALA A 8 8.42 -12.69 -12.18
N PHE A 9 7.17 -12.82 -12.65
CA PHE A 9 6.16 -11.76 -12.51
C PHE A 9 5.87 -11.45 -11.03
N VAL A 10 5.77 -12.49 -10.19
CA VAL A 10 5.60 -12.36 -8.74
C VAL A 10 6.79 -11.65 -8.10
N CYS A 11 8.01 -12.11 -8.41
CA CYS A 11 9.24 -11.56 -7.85
C CYS A 11 9.44 -10.08 -8.24
N GLY A 12 9.16 -9.72 -9.49
CA GLY A 12 9.20 -8.32 -9.94
C GLY A 12 8.21 -7.44 -9.18
N TYR A 13 6.97 -7.93 -9.01
CA TYR A 13 5.95 -7.20 -8.25
C TYR A 13 6.31 -7.04 -6.78
N GLU A 14 6.66 -8.12 -6.08
CA GLU A 14 6.99 -8.08 -4.65
C GLU A 14 8.21 -7.19 -4.36
N ARG A 15 9.20 -7.17 -5.27
CA ARG A 15 10.32 -6.24 -5.17
C ARG A 15 9.87 -4.79 -5.37
N LEU A 16 9.07 -4.49 -6.40
CA LEU A 16 8.52 -3.14 -6.63
C LEU A 16 7.75 -2.62 -5.42
N VAL A 17 6.84 -3.42 -4.85
CA VAL A 17 6.03 -3.00 -3.69
C VAL A 17 6.89 -2.64 -2.49
N SER A 18 7.99 -3.36 -2.28
CA SER A 18 8.92 -3.12 -1.16
C SER A 18 9.65 -1.77 -1.26
N TRP A 19 9.67 -1.16 -2.44
CA TRP A 19 10.29 0.14 -2.70
C TRP A 19 9.28 1.23 -3.05
N ALA A 20 7.97 0.93 -3.06
CA ALA A 20 6.93 1.88 -3.43
C ALA A 20 6.98 3.18 -2.62
N ASP A 21 7.24 3.10 -1.30
CA ASP A 21 7.35 4.27 -0.43
C ASP A 21 8.53 5.18 -0.84
N LEU A 22 9.61 4.64 -1.41
CA LEU A 22 10.71 5.45 -1.95
C LEU A 22 10.29 6.16 -3.23
N LEU A 23 9.55 5.46 -4.10
CA LEU A 23 9.06 6.03 -5.35
C LEU A 23 8.09 7.20 -5.10
N ASP A 24 7.19 7.06 -4.11
CA ASP A 24 6.33 8.15 -3.65
C ASP A 24 7.17 9.35 -3.17
N GLN A 25 8.28 9.13 -2.45
CA GLN A 25 9.14 10.19 -1.90
C GLN A 25 9.96 10.99 -2.93
N ILE A 26 10.19 10.43 -4.12
CA ILE A 26 10.96 11.10 -5.18
C ILE A 26 10.09 11.54 -6.36
N ASN A 27 8.77 11.38 -6.26
CA ASN A 27 7.84 11.72 -7.32
C ASN A 27 7.72 13.25 -7.46
N VAL A 28 8.32 13.79 -8.53
CA VAL A 28 8.28 15.22 -8.85
C VAL A 28 7.85 15.49 -10.30
N PHE A 29 7.69 14.46 -11.13
CA PHE A 29 7.37 14.59 -12.55
C PHE A 29 6.32 13.54 -12.99
N PRO A 30 5.33 13.91 -13.81
CA PRO A 30 5.05 15.27 -14.29
C PRO A 30 4.49 16.18 -13.20
N VAL A 31 3.94 15.59 -12.12
CA VAL A 31 3.36 16.30 -10.99
C VAL A 31 3.90 15.75 -9.68
N ALA A 32 4.21 16.62 -8.73
CA ALA A 32 4.78 16.28 -7.43
C ALA A 32 3.71 15.90 -6.39
N ASP A 33 2.86 14.92 -6.71
CA ASP A 33 1.72 14.47 -5.90
C ASP A 33 2.04 13.28 -4.97
N SER A 34 3.29 12.79 -4.98
CA SER A 34 3.77 11.69 -4.12
C SER A 34 3.00 10.38 -4.25
N ASP A 35 2.51 10.04 -5.46
CA ASP A 35 1.67 8.85 -5.68
C ASP A 35 2.26 7.75 -6.57
N THR A 36 3.44 7.95 -7.19
CA THR A 36 3.94 7.04 -8.23
C THR A 36 4.11 5.60 -7.76
N GLY A 37 4.67 5.38 -6.57
CA GLY A 37 4.81 4.04 -6.00
C GLY A 37 3.46 3.42 -5.65
N CYS A 38 2.54 4.22 -5.11
CA CYS A 38 1.17 3.81 -4.84
C CYS A 38 0.44 3.36 -6.11
N ASN A 39 0.52 4.16 -7.18
CA ASN A 39 -0.08 3.91 -8.48
C ASN A 39 0.48 2.64 -9.12
N LEU A 40 1.80 2.45 -9.12
CA LEU A 40 2.42 1.23 -9.63
C LEU A 40 2.04 -0.01 -8.80
N ARG A 41 2.01 0.09 -7.47
CA ARG A 41 1.56 -0.99 -6.58
C ARG A 41 0.12 -1.42 -6.88
N ILE A 42 -0.80 -0.47 -7.01
CA ILE A 42 -2.21 -0.76 -7.32
C ILE A 42 -2.33 -1.38 -8.72
N SER A 43 -1.73 -0.73 -9.71
CA SER A 43 -1.90 -1.07 -11.13
C SER A 43 -1.34 -2.45 -11.47
N LEU A 44 -0.19 -2.80 -10.87
CA LEU A 44 0.53 -4.04 -11.18
C LEU A 44 0.21 -5.21 -10.23
N ALA A 45 -0.65 -5.01 -9.24
CA ALA A 45 -1.09 -6.07 -8.31
C ALA A 45 -1.54 -7.38 -9.00
N PRO A 46 -2.23 -7.35 -10.16
CA PRO A 46 -2.60 -8.59 -10.83
C PRO A 46 -1.41 -9.45 -11.31
N LEU A 47 -0.21 -8.89 -11.50
CA LEU A 47 0.98 -9.65 -11.89
C LEU A 47 1.42 -10.63 -10.80
N ARG A 48 1.16 -10.32 -9.52
CA ARG A 48 1.44 -11.21 -8.40
C ARG A 48 0.62 -12.51 -8.44
N ARG A 49 -0.52 -12.49 -9.11
CA ARG A 49 -1.41 -13.65 -9.24
C ARG A 49 -1.41 -14.23 -10.65
N PHE A 50 -0.40 -13.91 -11.46
CA PHE A 50 -0.32 -14.42 -12.81
C PHE A 50 -0.26 -15.94 -12.81
N ASN A 51 -1.35 -16.57 -13.27
CA ASN A 51 -1.52 -18.02 -13.27
C ASN A 51 -1.20 -18.67 -14.63
N GLY A 52 -0.80 -17.87 -15.62
CA GLY A 52 -0.58 -18.28 -17.01
C GLY A 52 -1.67 -17.81 -17.98
N ASN A 53 -2.79 -17.28 -17.49
CA ASN A 53 -3.83 -16.69 -18.33
C ASN A 53 -3.52 -15.20 -18.61
N ALA A 54 -2.83 -14.94 -19.72
CA ALA A 54 -2.45 -13.59 -20.13
C ALA A 54 -3.68 -12.69 -20.34
N GLU A 55 -4.70 -13.15 -21.06
CA GLU A 55 -5.90 -12.36 -21.38
C GLU A 55 -6.62 -11.81 -20.14
N ASN A 56 -6.88 -12.68 -19.14
CA ASN A 56 -7.53 -12.26 -17.90
C ASN A 56 -6.64 -11.34 -17.06
N THR A 57 -5.32 -11.56 -17.08
CA THR A 57 -4.36 -10.72 -16.35
C THR A 57 -4.24 -9.35 -16.99
N ILE A 58 -4.19 -9.28 -18.32
CA ILE A 58 -4.18 -8.02 -19.08
C ILE A 58 -5.43 -7.21 -18.76
N ARG A 59 -6.63 -7.81 -18.85
CA ARG A 59 -7.89 -7.14 -18.44
C ARG A 59 -7.84 -6.64 -17.00
N SER A 60 -7.28 -7.44 -16.09
CA SER A 60 -7.15 -7.05 -14.67
C SER A 60 -6.21 -5.86 -14.49
N ILE A 61 -5.06 -5.82 -15.16
CA ILE A 61 -4.08 -4.73 -15.05
C ILE A 61 -4.66 -3.45 -15.65
N LEU A 62 -5.24 -3.53 -16.85
CA LEU A 62 -5.86 -2.38 -17.51
C LEU A 62 -7.01 -1.80 -16.66
N SER A 63 -7.86 -2.65 -16.08
CA SER A 63 -8.95 -2.19 -15.20
C SER A 63 -8.45 -1.64 -13.85
N SER A 64 -7.38 -2.19 -13.29
CA SER A 64 -6.81 -1.76 -11.99
C SER A 64 -5.89 -0.55 -12.10
N ALA A 65 -5.40 -0.21 -13.30
CA ALA A 65 -4.46 0.88 -13.50
C ALA A 65 -4.96 2.22 -12.92
N THR A 66 -4.07 3.06 -12.42
CA THR A 66 -4.44 4.39 -11.91
C THR A 66 -3.20 5.26 -11.95
N GLY A 67 -3.37 6.57 -12.11
CA GLY A 67 -2.24 7.46 -12.26
C GLY A 67 -1.51 7.35 -13.59
N ASN A 68 -0.62 8.30 -13.84
CA ASN A 68 0.24 8.29 -15.03
C ASN A 68 1.10 7.03 -15.10
N SER A 69 1.94 6.81 -14.08
CA SER A 69 2.89 5.70 -14.03
C SER A 69 2.19 4.33 -14.10
N GLY A 70 1.07 4.18 -13.42
CA GLY A 70 0.27 2.95 -13.42
C GLY A 70 -0.36 2.62 -14.77
N ASN A 71 -0.96 3.60 -15.44
CA ASN A 71 -1.55 3.41 -16.77
C ASN A 71 -0.49 3.15 -17.85
N ILE A 72 0.67 3.82 -17.80
CA ILE A 72 1.78 3.57 -18.74
C ILE A 72 2.37 2.16 -18.55
N ALA A 73 2.62 1.76 -17.29
CA ALA A 73 3.09 0.41 -16.99
C ALA A 73 2.05 -0.64 -17.40
N ALA A 74 0.76 -0.39 -17.18
CA ALA A 74 -0.33 -1.25 -17.63
C ALA A 74 -0.33 -1.44 -19.15
N GLY A 75 -0.12 -0.35 -19.91
CA GLY A 75 0.09 -0.40 -21.36
C GLY A 75 1.25 -1.32 -21.75
N PHE A 76 2.40 -1.17 -21.10
CA PHE A 76 3.56 -2.05 -21.30
C PHE A 76 3.23 -3.53 -21.03
N PHE A 77 2.71 -3.84 -19.85
CA PHE A 77 2.41 -5.21 -19.47
C PHE A 77 1.30 -5.85 -20.31
N SER A 78 0.40 -5.05 -20.89
CA SER A 78 -0.61 -5.54 -21.82
C SER A 78 -0.03 -6.14 -23.11
N GLY A 79 1.16 -5.72 -23.53
CA GLY A 79 1.92 -6.36 -24.61
C GLY A 79 2.95 -7.37 -24.12
N PHE A 80 3.58 -7.08 -22.97
CA PHE A 80 4.64 -7.92 -22.42
C PHE A 80 4.14 -9.30 -21.93
N LEU A 81 2.93 -9.37 -21.35
CA LEU A 81 2.34 -10.60 -20.81
C LEU A 81 2.06 -11.69 -21.86
N VAL A 82 2.11 -11.35 -23.14
CA VAL A 82 1.89 -12.30 -24.25
C VAL A 82 3.08 -13.24 -24.43
N ALA A 83 4.23 -12.95 -23.80
CA ALA A 83 5.39 -13.84 -23.84
C ALA A 83 5.07 -15.19 -23.16
N ASN A 84 5.23 -16.29 -23.90
CA ASN A 84 5.03 -17.65 -23.37
C ASN A 84 6.36 -18.36 -23.08
N SER A 85 7.46 -17.80 -23.58
CA SER A 85 8.80 -18.31 -23.41
C SER A 85 9.83 -17.16 -23.40
N PRO A 86 11.06 -17.39 -22.91
CA PRO A 86 12.15 -16.42 -23.02
C PRO A 86 12.43 -15.95 -24.45
N ALA A 87 12.19 -16.79 -25.47
CA ALA A 87 12.38 -16.43 -26.86
C ALA A 87 11.37 -15.38 -27.37
N ASP A 88 10.19 -15.32 -26.74
CA ASP A 88 9.15 -14.35 -27.10
C ASP A 88 9.38 -12.97 -26.47
N LEU A 89 10.29 -12.86 -25.49
CA LEU A 89 10.47 -11.65 -24.69
C LEU A 89 10.83 -10.42 -25.52
N LEU A 90 11.64 -10.57 -26.58
CA LEU A 90 11.96 -9.44 -27.47
C LEU A 90 10.70 -8.93 -28.19
N ARG A 91 9.89 -9.84 -28.74
CA ARG A 91 8.66 -9.49 -29.45
C ARG A 91 7.65 -8.85 -28.49
N SER A 92 7.47 -9.43 -27.31
CA SER A 92 6.54 -8.92 -26.30
C SER A 92 7.03 -7.62 -25.65
N ALA A 93 8.33 -7.41 -25.50
CA ALA A 93 8.91 -6.14 -25.05
C ALA A 93 8.68 -5.04 -26.09
N LYS A 94 8.81 -5.35 -27.39
CA LYS A 94 8.47 -4.42 -28.48
C LYS A 94 7.00 -4.00 -28.44
N ASP A 95 6.10 -4.98 -28.41
CA ASP A 95 4.65 -4.72 -28.32
C ASP A 95 4.29 -3.93 -27.06
N GLY A 96 4.86 -4.29 -25.91
CA GLY A 96 4.66 -3.56 -24.66
C GLY A 96 5.17 -2.11 -24.74
N ARG A 97 6.39 -1.90 -25.21
CA ARG A 97 6.97 -0.56 -25.40
C ARG A 97 6.06 0.28 -26.31
N ASP A 98 5.65 -0.24 -27.46
CA ASP A 98 4.84 0.50 -28.42
C ASP A 98 3.48 0.89 -27.83
N LYS A 99 2.85 0.01 -27.06
CA LYS A 99 1.59 0.30 -26.33
C LYS A 99 1.78 1.32 -25.21
N ALA A 100 2.91 1.29 -24.50
CA ALA A 100 3.22 2.28 -23.46
C ALA A 100 3.40 3.69 -24.06
N TRP A 101 4.04 3.79 -25.22
CA TRP A 101 4.16 5.04 -25.97
C TRP A 101 2.81 5.55 -26.48
N GLN A 102 1.97 4.66 -27.01
CA GLN A 102 0.62 5.01 -27.50
C GLN A 102 -0.34 5.45 -26.39
N ALA A 103 -0.07 5.06 -25.15
CA ALA A 103 -0.92 5.41 -24.01
C ALA A 103 -0.82 6.89 -23.60
N ILE A 104 0.21 7.62 -24.02
CA ILE A 104 0.51 8.97 -23.51
C ILE A 104 0.21 10.01 -24.58
N GLY A 105 -0.50 11.09 -24.20
CA GLY A 105 -0.81 12.19 -25.13
C GLY A 105 0.43 12.99 -25.57
N ASP A 106 1.38 13.24 -24.66
CA ASP A 106 2.63 13.96 -24.92
C ASP A 106 3.83 13.22 -24.30
N PRO A 107 4.35 12.17 -24.98
CA PRO A 107 5.40 11.33 -24.43
C PRO A 107 6.74 12.08 -24.33
N LYS A 108 7.40 11.97 -23.18
CA LYS A 108 8.71 12.59 -22.92
C LYS A 108 9.82 11.55 -22.75
N PRO A 109 10.96 11.69 -23.44
CA PRO A 109 12.20 11.01 -23.06
C PRO A 109 12.60 11.37 -21.61
N GLY A 110 13.32 10.49 -20.93
CA GLY A 110 13.68 10.68 -19.52
C GLY A 110 12.61 10.24 -18.54
N THR A 111 11.63 9.46 -18.98
CA THR A 111 10.57 8.87 -18.14
C THR A 111 10.66 7.34 -18.16
N ILE A 112 9.67 6.67 -17.57
CA ILE A 112 9.42 5.23 -17.71
C ILE A 112 9.60 4.68 -19.14
N LEU A 113 9.28 5.47 -20.17
CA LEU A 113 9.42 5.08 -21.58
C LEU A 113 10.87 4.78 -21.95
N THR A 114 11.83 5.54 -21.42
CA THR A 114 13.26 5.36 -21.68
C THR A 114 13.77 4.00 -21.18
N VAL A 115 13.19 3.48 -20.09
CA VAL A 115 13.51 2.13 -19.59
C VAL A 115 12.98 1.06 -20.55
N PHE A 116 11.79 1.24 -21.12
CA PHE A 116 11.22 0.31 -22.09
C PHE A 116 11.96 0.34 -23.43
N ASP A 117 12.38 1.51 -23.89
CA ASP A 117 13.22 1.65 -25.09
C ASP A 117 14.56 0.93 -24.91
N GLU A 118 15.22 1.13 -23.77
CA GLU A 118 16.50 0.47 -23.48
C GLU A 118 16.32 -1.05 -23.29
N LEU A 119 15.21 -1.51 -22.71
CA LEU A 119 14.91 -2.94 -22.62
C LEU A 119 14.86 -3.59 -24.00
N VAL A 120 14.14 -2.97 -24.95
CA VAL A 120 14.05 -3.49 -26.32
C VAL A 120 15.41 -3.47 -27.01
N ARG A 121 16.15 -2.35 -26.90
CA ARG A 121 17.49 -2.21 -27.48
C ARG A 121 18.47 -3.24 -26.92
N ALA A 122 18.42 -3.51 -25.62
CA ALA A 122 19.25 -4.50 -24.96
C ALA A 122 18.94 -5.93 -25.42
N PHE A 123 17.70 -6.22 -25.82
CA PHE A 123 17.36 -7.50 -26.46
C PHE A 123 17.79 -7.56 -27.92
N GLU A 124 17.66 -6.49 -28.70
CA GLU A 124 18.06 -6.47 -30.12
C GLU A 124 19.56 -6.58 -30.34
N SER A 125 20.35 -6.00 -29.44
CA SER A 125 21.82 -6.05 -29.48
C SER A 125 22.39 -7.42 -29.11
N ARG A 126 21.53 -8.41 -28.81
CA ARG A 126 21.93 -9.71 -28.31
C ARG A 126 21.32 -10.81 -29.15
N ASP A 127 22.20 -11.60 -29.72
CA ASP A 127 21.89 -13.00 -29.96
C ASP A 127 22.09 -13.74 -28.61
N VAL A 128 21.39 -14.85 -28.39
CA VAL A 128 21.66 -15.84 -27.32
C VAL A 128 20.88 -15.71 -25.98
N ALA A 129 20.44 -16.89 -25.54
CA ALA A 129 19.69 -17.25 -24.35
C ALA A 129 20.01 -16.48 -23.05
N LEU A 130 18.96 -16.21 -22.26
CA LEU A 130 19.05 -15.62 -20.93
C LEU A 130 19.91 -16.49 -19.98
N ASN A 131 20.95 -15.88 -19.44
CA ASN A 131 21.80 -16.42 -18.38
C ASN A 131 22.22 -15.31 -17.40
N MET A 132 22.94 -15.69 -16.35
CA MET A 132 23.42 -14.77 -15.30
C MET A 132 24.16 -13.54 -15.85
N GLU A 133 25.10 -13.75 -16.77
CA GLU A 133 25.94 -12.68 -17.32
C GLU A 133 25.12 -11.74 -18.22
N SER A 134 24.26 -12.31 -19.07
CA SER A 134 23.38 -11.50 -19.90
C SER A 134 22.40 -10.70 -19.03
N VAL A 135 21.81 -11.30 -17.99
CA VAL A 135 20.91 -10.56 -17.10
C VAL A 135 21.67 -9.45 -16.38
N SER A 136 22.87 -9.69 -15.85
CA SER A 136 23.68 -8.63 -15.22
C SER A 136 23.88 -7.43 -16.16
N ARG A 137 24.34 -7.69 -17.40
CA ARG A 137 24.52 -6.63 -18.39
C ARG A 137 23.21 -5.91 -18.75
N LEU A 138 22.09 -6.64 -18.80
CA LEU A 138 20.78 -6.03 -19.05
C LEU A 138 20.40 -5.08 -17.91
N ILE A 139 20.58 -5.51 -16.66
CA ILE A 139 20.30 -4.69 -15.49
C ILE A 139 21.21 -3.45 -15.47
N ASP A 140 22.50 -3.59 -15.83
CA ASP A 140 23.39 -2.42 -15.92
C ASP A 140 22.93 -1.43 -17.00
N ASN A 141 22.44 -1.90 -18.16
CA ASN A 141 21.86 -1.02 -19.18
C ASN A 141 20.59 -0.31 -18.69
N LEU A 142 19.67 -1.03 -18.06
CA LEU A 142 18.44 -0.44 -17.51
C LEU A 142 18.74 0.56 -16.38
N GLN A 143 19.75 0.27 -15.56
CA GLN A 143 20.25 1.20 -14.55
C GLN A 143 20.72 2.50 -15.22
N GLN A 144 21.51 2.42 -16.30
CA GLN A 144 21.97 3.60 -17.03
C GLN A 144 20.81 4.38 -17.67
N ALA A 145 19.78 3.69 -18.17
CA ALA A 145 18.56 4.34 -18.65
C ALA A 145 17.91 5.18 -17.55
N VAL A 146 17.77 4.65 -16.33
CA VAL A 146 17.25 5.42 -15.19
C VAL A 146 18.20 6.57 -14.82
N TRP A 147 19.52 6.37 -14.81
CA TRP A 147 20.49 7.45 -14.57
C TRP A 147 20.37 8.61 -15.58
N SER A 148 20.03 8.31 -16.84
CA SER A 148 19.88 9.33 -17.87
C SER A 148 18.64 10.22 -17.70
N THR A 149 17.61 9.75 -16.98
CA THR A 149 16.37 10.53 -16.72
C THR A 149 16.66 11.87 -16.05
N TYR A 150 17.62 11.86 -15.11
CA TYR A 150 18.12 13.04 -14.41
C TYR A 150 18.66 14.13 -15.36
N GLU A 151 19.27 13.75 -16.48
CA GLU A 151 19.82 14.71 -17.44
C GLU A 151 18.80 15.14 -18.50
N PHE A 152 17.82 14.29 -18.81
CA PHE A 152 16.83 14.55 -19.85
C PHE A 152 15.71 15.48 -19.40
N LEU A 153 15.30 15.44 -18.13
CA LEU A 153 14.21 16.27 -17.62
C LEU A 153 14.74 17.36 -16.70
N PRO A 154 14.59 18.66 -17.07
CA PRO A 154 15.04 19.77 -16.23
C PRO A 154 14.46 19.72 -14.81
N GLU A 155 13.21 19.27 -14.67
CA GLU A 155 12.52 19.17 -13.39
C GLU A 155 13.24 18.22 -12.43
N LEU A 156 13.56 17.02 -12.91
CA LEU A 156 14.30 16.00 -12.17
C LEU A 156 15.68 16.51 -11.74
N LYS A 157 16.35 17.26 -12.64
CA LYS A 157 17.65 17.88 -12.36
C LYS A 157 17.57 18.95 -11.27
N ARG A 158 16.54 19.82 -11.32
CA ARG A 158 16.27 20.83 -10.27
C ARG A 158 15.96 20.17 -8.93
N ALA A 159 15.15 19.13 -8.95
CA ALA A 159 14.76 18.37 -7.77
C ALA A 159 15.90 17.51 -7.21
N GLY A 160 16.92 17.18 -8.01
CA GLY A 160 18.03 16.35 -7.56
C GLY A 160 17.72 14.84 -7.58
N VAL A 161 16.72 14.39 -8.32
CA VAL A 161 16.23 12.99 -8.29
C VAL A 161 16.14 12.37 -9.68
N VAL A 162 16.16 11.04 -9.78
CA VAL A 162 15.78 10.31 -11.01
C VAL A 162 14.25 10.21 -11.13
N ASP A 163 13.75 9.84 -12.32
CA ASP A 163 12.33 9.63 -12.55
C ASP A 163 11.80 8.46 -11.68
N ALA A 164 10.75 8.72 -10.90
CA ALA A 164 10.15 7.73 -10.01
C ALA A 164 9.56 6.54 -10.78
N GLY A 165 8.91 6.80 -11.93
CA GLY A 165 8.30 5.76 -12.77
C GLY A 165 9.35 4.85 -13.40
N ALA A 166 10.41 5.43 -13.96
CA ALA A 166 11.55 4.73 -14.53
C ALA A 166 12.26 3.87 -13.47
N LEU A 167 12.54 4.43 -12.29
CA LEU A 167 13.12 3.69 -11.19
C LEU A 167 12.23 2.51 -10.77
N GLY A 168 10.91 2.73 -10.65
CA GLY A 168 9.95 1.67 -10.35
C GLY A 168 10.02 0.52 -11.36
N MET A 169 10.07 0.82 -12.66
CA MET A 169 10.19 -0.23 -13.67
C MET A 169 11.55 -0.91 -13.68
N PHE A 170 12.63 -0.20 -13.39
CA PHE A 170 13.93 -0.82 -13.18
C PHE A 170 13.88 -1.83 -12.03
N ILE A 171 13.34 -1.44 -10.87
CA ILE A 171 13.23 -2.31 -9.69
C ILE A 171 12.38 -3.56 -10.02
N TYR A 172 11.27 -3.37 -10.72
CA TYR A 172 10.42 -4.45 -11.18
C TYR A 172 11.18 -5.42 -12.10
N LEU A 173 11.78 -4.89 -13.17
CA LEU A 173 12.46 -5.67 -14.20
C LEU A 173 13.69 -6.37 -13.64
N GLU A 174 14.40 -5.76 -12.68
CA GLU A 174 15.49 -6.42 -11.97
C GLU A 174 15.01 -7.66 -11.23
N GLY A 175 13.92 -7.56 -10.45
CA GLY A 175 13.31 -8.72 -9.79
C GLY A 175 12.88 -9.81 -10.78
N PHE A 176 12.22 -9.40 -11.86
CA PHE A 176 11.75 -10.30 -12.91
C PHE A 176 12.89 -11.08 -13.57
N PHE A 177 13.90 -10.39 -14.13
CA PHE A 177 14.97 -11.04 -14.88
C PHE A 177 15.91 -11.86 -14.00
N ARG A 178 16.19 -11.40 -12.78
CA ARG A 178 16.99 -12.17 -11.82
C ARG A 178 16.30 -13.47 -11.42
N ARG A 179 14.98 -13.46 -11.21
CA ARG A 179 14.22 -14.70 -10.92
C ARG A 179 14.24 -15.68 -12.10
N LEU A 180 14.18 -15.20 -13.34
CA LEU A 180 14.26 -16.05 -14.54
C LEU A 180 15.58 -16.83 -14.64
N VAL A 181 16.68 -16.28 -14.13
CA VAL A 181 17.99 -16.95 -14.09
C VAL A 181 18.31 -17.54 -12.71
N CYS A 182 17.29 -17.69 -11.85
CA CYS A 182 17.39 -18.26 -10.51
C CYS A 182 18.44 -17.56 -9.60
N ASN A 183 18.57 -16.24 -9.72
CA ASN A 183 19.51 -15.43 -8.94
C ASN A 183 18.79 -14.39 -8.08
N THR A 184 18.08 -14.85 -7.06
CA THR A 184 17.35 -13.97 -6.12
C THR A 184 18.09 -13.74 -4.80
N ASP A 185 19.29 -14.29 -4.65
CA ASP A 185 19.96 -14.38 -3.36
C ASP A 185 20.55 -13.04 -2.89
N THR A 186 20.93 -12.16 -3.82
CA THR A 186 21.42 -10.81 -3.49
C THR A 186 21.07 -9.80 -4.58
N PHE A 187 20.33 -8.76 -4.20
CA PHE A 187 20.14 -7.55 -5.00
C PHE A 187 21.08 -6.47 -4.47
N ARG A 188 21.63 -5.65 -5.36
CA ARG A 188 22.33 -4.43 -4.91
C ARG A 188 21.29 -3.48 -4.30
N PRO A 189 21.58 -2.83 -3.16
CA PRO A 189 20.72 -1.79 -2.59
C PRO A 189 20.36 -0.73 -3.64
N VAL A 190 19.07 -0.39 -3.76
CA VAL A 190 18.64 0.67 -4.70
C VAL A 190 19.27 2.01 -4.33
N THR A 191 19.47 2.25 -3.03
CA THR A 191 20.11 3.46 -2.50
C THR A 191 21.59 3.57 -2.84
N GLU A 192 22.28 2.44 -3.04
CA GLU A 192 23.65 2.41 -3.56
C GLU A 192 23.66 2.65 -5.07
N LEU A 193 22.79 1.96 -5.81
CA LEU A 193 22.72 2.04 -7.27
C LEU A 193 22.42 3.45 -7.81
N PHE A 194 21.65 4.24 -7.06
CA PHE A 194 21.23 5.60 -7.43
C PHE A 194 21.64 6.64 -6.36
N SER A 195 22.80 6.41 -5.73
CA SER A 195 23.32 7.28 -4.67
C SER A 195 23.34 8.76 -5.11
N GLY A 196 22.89 9.64 -4.22
CA GLY A 196 22.79 11.08 -4.46
C GLY A 196 21.64 11.53 -5.36
N ARG A 197 20.77 10.62 -5.82
CA ARG A 197 19.64 10.94 -6.72
C ARG A 197 18.28 10.40 -6.27
N LEU A 198 18.14 10.13 -4.98
CA LEU A 198 16.94 9.54 -4.39
C LEU A 198 16.36 10.40 -3.26
N ARG A 199 16.77 11.68 -3.19
CA ARG A 199 16.30 12.63 -2.21
C ARG A 199 16.07 13.96 -2.89
N ILE A 200 14.85 14.48 -2.76
CA ILE A 200 14.50 15.81 -3.26
C ILE A 200 15.38 16.85 -2.54
N SER A 201 16.00 17.73 -3.32
CA SER A 201 16.82 18.82 -2.82
C SER A 201 16.01 19.72 -1.90
N SER A 202 16.58 20.13 -0.77
CA SER A 202 15.92 21.08 0.15
C SER A 202 15.70 22.47 -0.47
N SER A 203 16.38 22.78 -1.58
CA SER A 203 16.20 24.01 -2.35
C SER A 203 15.17 23.88 -3.47
N TYR A 204 14.56 22.71 -3.64
CA TYR A 204 13.55 22.49 -4.66
C TYR A 204 12.20 23.01 -4.18
N GLU A 205 11.63 23.91 -4.96
CA GLU A 205 10.27 24.42 -4.74
C GLU A 205 9.39 23.90 -5.90
N PRO A 206 8.42 23.01 -5.61
CA PRO A 206 7.53 22.51 -6.65
C PRO A 206 6.60 23.62 -7.12
N GLU A 207 6.27 23.62 -8.41
CA GLU A 207 5.20 24.48 -8.92
C GLU A 207 3.86 23.98 -8.40
N LEU A 208 3.19 24.82 -7.60
CA LEU A 208 1.85 24.52 -7.09
C LEU A 208 0.84 24.65 -8.23
N VAL A 209 0.24 23.53 -8.64
CA VAL A 209 -0.80 23.50 -9.66
C VAL A 209 -2.14 23.20 -8.97
N ASP A 210 -3.03 24.19 -8.92
CA ASP A 210 -4.42 24.00 -8.48
C ASP A 210 -5.15 23.12 -9.51
N SER A 211 -5.16 21.82 -9.24
CA SER A 211 -5.63 20.80 -10.18
C SER A 211 -6.20 19.59 -9.44
N HIS A 212 -7.06 18.86 -10.13
CA HIS A 212 -7.60 17.57 -9.73
C HIS A 212 -6.98 16.49 -10.59
N CYS A 213 -6.65 15.36 -9.96
CA CYS A 213 -6.35 14.11 -10.62
C CYS A 213 -7.68 13.43 -10.97
N VAL A 214 -7.97 13.21 -12.26
CA VAL A 214 -9.17 12.52 -12.71
C VAL A 214 -8.79 11.14 -13.27
N ASP A 215 -9.31 10.07 -12.67
CA ASP A 215 -9.23 8.69 -13.15
C ASP A 215 -10.62 8.18 -13.54
N SER A 216 -10.81 7.84 -14.82
CA SER A 216 -12.14 7.51 -15.36
C SER A 216 -12.12 6.38 -16.38
N VAL A 217 -13.23 5.65 -16.44
CA VAL A 217 -13.47 4.59 -17.45
C VAL A 217 -14.78 4.87 -18.16
N VAL A 218 -14.72 4.96 -19.48
CA VAL A 218 -15.86 5.21 -20.37
C VAL A 218 -16.10 4.02 -21.27
N ARG A 219 -17.35 3.58 -21.39
CA ARG A 219 -17.79 2.66 -22.43
C ARG A 219 -18.20 3.47 -23.65
N LEU A 220 -17.43 3.36 -24.72
CA LEU A 220 -17.62 4.12 -25.95
C LEU A 220 -18.82 3.62 -26.75
N ASP A 221 -19.63 4.54 -27.25
CA ASP A 221 -20.77 4.25 -28.16
C ASP A 221 -20.31 4.02 -29.63
N GLY A 222 -19.01 4.15 -29.88
CA GLY A 222 -18.39 3.98 -31.19
C GLY A 222 -16.88 4.05 -31.14
N GLN A 223 -16.26 4.50 -32.23
CA GLN A 223 -14.83 4.80 -32.28
C GLN A 223 -14.65 6.30 -32.50
N PRO A 224 -14.67 7.13 -31.42
CA PRO A 224 -14.39 8.55 -31.57
C PRO A 224 -12.99 8.73 -32.15
N GLU A 225 -12.91 9.25 -33.38
CA GLU A 225 -11.66 9.69 -33.97
C GLU A 225 -11.11 10.83 -33.10
N ASN A 226 -9.81 10.78 -32.79
CA ASN A 226 -9.10 11.82 -32.03
C ASN A 226 -9.53 12.02 -30.56
N ALA A 227 -10.13 11.02 -29.90
CA ALA A 227 -10.53 11.14 -28.49
C ALA A 227 -9.40 11.63 -27.56
N VAL A 228 -8.18 11.15 -27.76
CA VAL A 228 -6.99 11.56 -26.97
C VAL A 228 -6.65 13.03 -27.23
N GLU A 229 -6.66 13.48 -28.48
CA GLU A 229 -6.37 14.87 -28.87
C GLU A 229 -7.46 15.83 -28.38
N GLU A 230 -8.72 15.39 -28.33
CA GLU A 230 -9.79 16.20 -27.79
C GLU A 230 -9.71 16.31 -26.26
N LEU A 231 -9.35 15.22 -25.56
CA LEU A 231 -9.18 15.22 -24.11
C LEU A 231 -7.96 16.00 -23.66
N SER A 232 -6.88 16.02 -24.43
CA SER A 232 -5.67 16.80 -24.10
C SER A 232 -5.93 18.32 -24.10
N LYS A 233 -7.08 18.77 -24.62
CA LYS A 233 -7.50 20.18 -24.53
C LYS A 233 -8.14 20.52 -23.18
N HIS A 234 -8.46 19.52 -22.37
CA HIS A 234 -9.16 19.67 -21.09
C HIS A 234 -8.28 19.42 -19.86
N GLY A 235 -6.99 19.14 -20.04
CA GLY A 235 -6.04 18.97 -18.94
C GLY A 235 -4.64 18.61 -19.41
N GLU A 236 -3.75 18.42 -18.45
CA GLU A 236 -2.35 18.10 -18.63
C GLU A 236 -2.06 16.64 -18.26
N SER A 237 -0.90 16.14 -18.67
CA SER A 237 -0.43 14.78 -18.35
C SER A 237 -1.46 13.68 -18.71
N LEU A 238 -2.15 13.82 -19.84
CA LEU A 238 -3.15 12.84 -20.27
C LEU A 238 -2.49 11.48 -20.59
N VAL A 239 -2.97 10.44 -19.92
CA VAL A 239 -2.76 9.04 -20.29
C VAL A 239 -4.11 8.42 -20.63
N ALA A 240 -4.20 7.78 -21.78
CA ALA A 240 -5.40 7.16 -22.29
C ALA A 240 -5.10 5.75 -22.81
N VAL A 241 -5.78 4.75 -22.26
CA VAL A 241 -5.59 3.34 -22.62
C VAL A 241 -6.91 2.75 -23.10
N ARG A 242 -6.89 2.11 -24.27
CA ARG A 242 -8.08 1.52 -24.90
C ARG A 242 -8.08 0.00 -24.73
N ASP A 243 -9.23 -0.55 -24.32
CA ASP A 243 -9.49 -1.99 -24.27
C ASP A 243 -10.88 -2.29 -24.85
N GLY A 244 -10.92 -2.77 -26.10
CA GLY A 244 -12.17 -3.02 -26.83
C GLY A 244 -13.04 -1.76 -26.95
N SER A 245 -14.24 -1.82 -26.37
CA SER A 245 -15.19 -0.69 -26.31
C SER A 245 -14.98 0.24 -25.11
N TYR A 246 -13.94 0.03 -24.30
CA TYR A 246 -13.65 0.85 -23.13
C TYR A 246 -12.45 1.75 -23.38
N LEU A 247 -12.58 3.01 -22.97
CA LEU A 247 -11.50 3.98 -22.89
C LEU A 247 -11.27 4.33 -21.43
N LYS A 248 -10.07 4.07 -20.95
CA LYS A 248 -9.61 4.50 -19.64
C LYS A 248 -8.75 5.73 -19.81
N ILE A 249 -8.95 6.72 -18.94
CA ILE A 249 -8.14 7.91 -18.94
C ILE A 249 -7.68 8.24 -17.52
N HIS A 250 -6.52 8.87 -17.47
CA HIS A 250 -6.04 9.62 -16.34
C HIS A 250 -5.53 10.98 -16.85
N LEU A 251 -5.93 12.08 -16.21
CA LEU A 251 -5.40 13.41 -16.54
C LEU A 251 -5.56 14.37 -15.37
N HIS A 252 -4.75 15.43 -15.38
CA HIS A 252 -4.83 16.49 -14.38
C HIS A 252 -5.54 17.71 -14.95
N THR A 253 -6.55 18.21 -14.25
CA THR A 253 -7.37 19.34 -14.73
C THR A 253 -7.82 20.23 -13.58
N ASN A 254 -7.97 21.53 -13.84
CA ASN A 254 -8.66 22.43 -12.91
C ASN A 254 -10.19 22.42 -13.10
N ASN A 255 -10.71 21.64 -14.05
CA ASN A 255 -12.14 21.57 -14.35
C ASN A 255 -12.60 20.11 -14.61
N PRO A 256 -12.75 19.30 -13.54
CA PRO A 256 -13.22 17.91 -13.65
C PRO A 256 -14.57 17.79 -14.36
N GLN A 257 -15.48 18.75 -14.16
CA GLN A 257 -16.80 18.76 -14.78
C GLN A 257 -16.73 18.90 -16.30
N ALA A 258 -15.80 19.71 -16.83
CA ALA A 258 -15.59 19.82 -18.27
C ALA A 258 -15.09 18.49 -18.87
N VAL A 259 -14.16 17.83 -18.19
CA VAL A 259 -13.66 16.50 -18.57
C VAL A 259 -14.79 15.48 -18.56
N ARG A 260 -15.61 15.45 -17.49
CA ARG A 260 -16.75 14.55 -17.38
C ARG A 260 -17.72 14.73 -18.53
N THR A 261 -18.10 15.98 -18.81
CA THR A 261 -18.99 16.32 -19.93
C THR A 261 -18.41 15.85 -21.26
N LYS A 262 -17.09 16.02 -21.45
CA LYS A 262 -16.43 15.56 -22.67
C LYS A 262 -16.44 14.04 -22.80
N LEU A 263 -16.19 13.32 -21.71
CA LEU A 263 -16.27 11.85 -21.69
C LEU A 263 -17.68 11.33 -21.96
N GLU A 264 -18.70 11.96 -21.37
CA GLU A 264 -20.10 11.65 -21.61
C GLU A 264 -20.49 11.87 -23.09
N SER A 265 -19.75 12.70 -23.83
CA SER A 265 -19.95 12.83 -25.29
C SER A 265 -19.38 11.66 -26.11
N PHE A 266 -18.51 10.83 -25.53
CA PHE A 266 -17.93 9.64 -26.17
C PHE A 266 -18.69 8.35 -25.85
N GLY A 267 -19.46 8.35 -24.76
CA GLY A 267 -20.31 7.23 -24.33
C GLY A 267 -20.55 7.27 -22.82
N ASP A 268 -20.90 6.12 -22.24
CA ASP A 268 -21.28 6.01 -20.84
C ASP A 268 -20.05 6.01 -19.90
N VAL A 269 -19.98 6.97 -18.98
CA VAL A 269 -19.00 6.95 -17.89
C VAL A 269 -19.37 5.85 -16.90
N VAL A 270 -18.58 4.78 -16.88
CA VAL A 270 -18.80 3.59 -16.05
C VAL A 270 -18.18 3.77 -14.66
N ARG A 271 -17.05 4.46 -14.59
CA ARG A 271 -16.34 4.78 -13.35
C ARG A 271 -15.80 6.19 -13.42
N TRP A 272 -15.93 6.92 -12.34
CA TRP A 272 -15.39 8.26 -12.16
C TRP A 272 -14.76 8.37 -10.77
N ALA A 273 -13.53 8.84 -10.71
CA ALA A 273 -12.85 9.25 -9.49
C ALA A 273 -12.09 10.55 -9.79
N ASP A 274 -12.25 11.55 -8.95
CA ASP A 274 -11.43 12.75 -8.98
C ASP A 274 -10.97 13.11 -7.57
N ASP A 275 -9.67 13.36 -7.43
CA ASP A 275 -9.03 13.72 -6.17
C ASP A 275 -8.36 15.08 -6.33
N ASP A 276 -8.54 15.96 -5.34
CA ASP A 276 -7.97 17.29 -5.36
C ASP A 276 -6.48 17.26 -4.98
N ILE A 277 -5.62 17.74 -5.88
CA ILE A 277 -4.17 17.84 -5.70
C ILE A 277 -3.81 19.15 -4.96
N GLY A 278 -4.68 20.17 -5.02
CA GLY A 278 -4.45 21.54 -4.53
C GLY A 278 -5.09 21.89 -3.16
N SER A 279 -6.27 21.39 -2.82
CA SER A 279 -6.97 21.76 -1.56
C SER A 279 -6.57 20.97 -0.32
N GLY A 280 -5.51 20.17 -0.42
CA GLY A 280 -4.77 19.59 0.71
C GLY A 280 -3.94 20.60 1.51
N ALA A 281 -4.03 21.91 1.22
CA ALA A 281 -3.44 22.99 2.02
C ALA A 281 -4.16 23.23 3.36
N GLY A 282 -4.59 22.16 4.03
CA GLY A 282 -4.54 22.04 5.48
C GLY A 282 -3.20 21.39 5.84
N THR A 283 -2.10 22.12 5.63
CA THR A 283 -0.72 21.69 5.97
C THR A 283 -0.33 20.30 5.45
N ILE A 284 -0.04 20.18 4.15
CA ILE A 284 1.14 19.40 3.78
C ILE A 284 2.32 20.31 4.13
N PRO A 285 3.10 20.05 5.19
CA PRO A 285 4.32 20.82 5.42
C PRO A 285 5.19 20.65 4.17
N SER A 286 5.49 21.77 3.48
CA SER A 286 6.45 21.86 2.36
C SER A 286 7.58 20.86 2.60
N PRO A 287 7.74 19.79 1.81
CA PRO A 287 8.33 18.50 2.19
C PRO A 287 9.22 18.62 3.42
N GLY A 288 8.53 18.73 4.56
CA GLY A 288 9.17 19.16 5.78
C GLY A 288 9.70 17.88 6.29
N VAL A 289 10.91 17.52 5.87
CA VAL A 289 11.57 16.25 6.18
C VAL A 289 11.18 15.90 7.60
N LEU A 290 10.25 14.96 7.77
CA LEU A 290 9.75 14.59 9.08
C LEU A 290 11.02 14.23 9.86
N HIS A 291 11.32 15.02 10.89
CA HIS A 291 12.51 14.78 11.68
C HIS A 291 12.17 13.61 12.62
N GLN A 292 12.32 12.41 12.09
CA GLN A 292 12.14 11.18 12.84
C GLN A 292 13.42 10.86 13.60
N ALA A 293 13.33 10.74 14.92
CA ALA A 293 14.43 10.20 15.72
C ALA A 293 14.77 8.75 15.34
N ILE A 294 13.75 7.99 14.92
CA ILE A 294 13.86 6.63 14.38
C ILE A 294 12.69 6.36 13.43
N HIS A 295 12.92 5.65 12.32
CA HIS A 295 11.85 5.30 11.38
C HIS A 295 10.92 4.26 12.00
N VAL A 296 9.60 4.45 11.92
CA VAL A 296 8.62 3.51 12.51
C VAL A 296 8.00 2.64 11.42
N MET A 297 8.04 1.33 11.65
CA MET A 297 7.42 0.31 10.80
C MET A 297 6.40 -0.49 11.61
N THR A 298 5.31 -0.90 10.97
CA THR A 298 4.31 -1.81 11.58
C THR A 298 3.61 -2.67 10.53
N ASP A 299 2.75 -3.58 10.96
CA ASP A 299 1.99 -4.47 10.08
C ASP A 299 0.62 -3.88 9.71
N ALA A 300 0.18 -4.08 8.46
CA ALA A 300 -1.14 -3.66 8.00
C ALA A 300 -2.29 -4.27 8.83
N ALA A 301 -2.06 -5.44 9.43
CA ALA A 301 -2.99 -6.10 10.34
C ALA A 301 -3.32 -5.27 11.59
N GLY A 302 -2.52 -4.24 11.91
CA GLY A 302 -2.72 -3.30 13.02
C GLY A 302 -3.74 -2.19 12.76
N SER A 303 -4.54 -2.27 11.69
CA SER A 303 -5.57 -1.27 11.34
C SER A 303 -5.03 0.13 11.04
N VAL A 304 -3.74 0.29 10.79
CA VAL A 304 -3.17 1.54 10.28
C VAL A 304 -3.44 1.61 8.78
N THR A 305 -4.08 2.68 8.31
CA THR A 305 -4.31 2.87 6.88
C THR A 305 -3.03 3.29 6.16
N ARG A 306 -2.90 2.98 4.86
CA ARG A 306 -1.78 3.47 4.04
C ARG A 306 -1.69 5.01 4.02
N LYS A 307 -2.84 5.70 4.09
CA LYS A 307 -2.92 7.16 4.20
C LYS A 307 -2.26 7.64 5.50
N THR A 308 -2.69 7.10 6.65
CA THR A 308 -2.11 7.44 7.96
C THR A 308 -0.63 7.10 8.04
N ALA A 309 -0.22 5.95 7.50
CA ALA A 309 1.20 5.59 7.45
C ALA A 309 2.01 6.62 6.66
N ARG A 310 1.52 7.06 5.49
CA ARG A 310 2.17 8.11 4.69
C ARG A 310 2.26 9.44 5.44
N GLU A 311 1.16 9.90 6.02
CA GLU A 311 1.08 11.16 6.80
C GLU A 311 2.06 11.19 7.97
N LEU A 312 2.32 10.04 8.59
CA LEU A 312 3.23 9.91 9.73
C LEU A 312 4.66 9.49 9.35
N GLY A 313 4.92 9.27 8.06
CA GLY A 313 6.22 8.79 7.57
C GLY A 313 6.55 7.36 8.02
N MET A 314 5.55 6.49 8.16
CA MET A 314 5.70 5.10 8.56
C MET A 314 5.76 4.14 7.37
N THR A 315 6.45 3.01 7.53
CA THR A 315 6.33 1.88 6.60
C THR A 315 5.31 0.86 7.11
N LEU A 316 4.44 0.39 6.22
CA LEU A 316 3.46 -0.64 6.50
C LEU A 316 3.80 -1.93 5.75
N LEU A 317 4.00 -3.03 6.47
CA LEU A 317 4.15 -4.35 5.87
C LEU A 317 2.78 -4.93 5.53
N ASP A 318 2.60 -5.38 4.28
CA ASP A 318 1.32 -5.94 3.84
C ASP A 318 1.00 -7.27 4.55
N SER A 319 -0.29 -7.44 4.83
CA SER A 319 -0.91 -8.74 5.07
C SER A 319 -1.85 -9.04 3.92
N TYR A 320 -2.13 -10.32 3.68
CA TYR A 320 -2.86 -10.76 2.50
C TYR A 320 -4.19 -11.39 2.87
N ILE A 321 -5.23 -11.02 2.11
CA ILE A 321 -6.55 -11.64 2.18
C ILE A 321 -6.61 -12.73 1.11
N ILE A 322 -7.09 -13.90 1.52
CA ILE A 322 -7.27 -15.07 0.66
C ILE A 322 -8.76 -15.35 0.51
N VAL A 323 -9.25 -15.27 -0.73
CA VAL A 323 -10.63 -15.61 -1.12
C VAL A 323 -10.57 -16.51 -2.35
N GLY A 324 -10.97 -17.78 -2.20
CA GLY A 324 -10.83 -18.76 -3.29
C GLY A 324 -9.36 -18.99 -3.67
N ASP A 325 -9.01 -18.72 -4.93
CA ASP A 325 -7.65 -18.78 -5.48
C ASP A 325 -6.92 -17.42 -5.45
N GLN A 326 -7.58 -16.36 -4.97
CA GLN A 326 -7.03 -15.02 -4.94
C GLN A 326 -6.27 -14.77 -3.64
N SER A 327 -5.08 -14.19 -3.75
CA SER A 327 -4.28 -13.66 -2.64
C SER A 327 -3.91 -12.22 -2.96
N VAL A 328 -4.51 -11.28 -2.25
CA VAL A 328 -4.42 -9.84 -2.52
C VAL A 328 -4.00 -9.10 -1.24
N PRO A 329 -3.11 -8.09 -1.32
CA PRO A 329 -2.77 -7.27 -0.17
C PRO A 329 -4.04 -6.67 0.44
N GLU A 330 -4.15 -6.66 1.77
CA GLU A 330 -5.38 -6.22 2.44
C GLU A 330 -5.72 -4.77 2.12
N THR A 331 -4.70 -3.94 1.91
CA THR A 331 -4.88 -2.52 1.57
C THR A 331 -5.38 -2.31 0.14
N LEU A 332 -5.41 -3.37 -0.68
CA LEU A 332 -5.92 -3.37 -2.05
C LEU A 332 -7.23 -4.18 -2.19
N PHE A 333 -7.70 -4.83 -1.12
CA PHE A 333 -8.94 -5.60 -1.14
C PHE A 333 -10.12 -4.69 -0.79
N SER A 334 -11.25 -4.82 -1.50
CA SER A 334 -12.46 -4.06 -1.20
C SER A 334 -13.12 -4.55 0.11
N PRO A 335 -13.25 -3.70 1.14
CA PRO A 335 -13.91 -4.09 2.39
C PRO A 335 -15.36 -4.57 2.17
N SER A 336 -16.11 -3.85 1.32
CA SER A 336 -17.52 -4.18 1.04
C SER A 336 -17.67 -5.52 0.33
N GLU A 337 -16.75 -5.84 -0.59
CA GLU A 337 -16.71 -7.13 -1.26
C GLU A 337 -16.39 -8.25 -0.27
N LEU A 338 -15.37 -8.08 0.57
CA LEU A 338 -14.98 -9.05 1.59
C LEU A 338 -16.15 -9.39 2.51
N TYR A 339 -16.76 -8.37 3.12
CA TYR A 339 -17.86 -8.58 4.07
C TYR A 339 -19.11 -9.16 3.38
N ALA A 340 -19.38 -8.81 2.12
CA ALA A 340 -20.45 -9.44 1.34
C ALA A 340 -20.18 -10.92 1.06
N GLN A 341 -18.94 -11.30 0.73
CA GLN A 341 -18.54 -12.70 0.56
C GLN A 341 -18.66 -13.48 1.87
N MET A 342 -18.19 -12.91 2.98
CA MET A 342 -18.32 -13.52 4.31
C MET A 342 -19.78 -13.78 4.70
N ARG A 343 -20.68 -12.81 4.47
CA ARG A 343 -22.13 -12.99 4.72
C ARG A 343 -22.76 -14.10 3.88
N ARG A 344 -22.21 -14.38 2.70
CA ARG A 344 -22.63 -15.52 1.83
C ARG A 344 -22.03 -16.86 2.27
N GLY A 345 -21.20 -16.88 3.32
CA GLY A 345 -20.53 -18.08 3.81
C GLY A 345 -19.29 -18.48 3.00
N ALA A 346 -18.72 -17.55 2.22
CA ALA A 346 -17.46 -17.81 1.52
C ALA A 346 -16.34 -18.09 2.53
N LYS A 347 -15.50 -19.07 2.22
CA LYS A 347 -14.29 -19.34 3.01
C LYS A 347 -13.26 -18.25 2.69
N VAL A 348 -13.00 -17.41 3.67
CA VAL A 348 -11.97 -16.37 3.63
C VAL A 348 -10.90 -16.67 4.67
N SER A 349 -9.66 -16.36 4.36
CA SER A 349 -8.54 -16.52 5.30
C SER A 349 -7.49 -15.43 5.08
N THR A 350 -6.45 -15.44 5.91
CA THR A 350 -5.37 -14.45 5.85
C THR A 350 -4.02 -15.14 5.72
N ALA A 351 -3.06 -14.48 5.09
CA ALA A 351 -1.67 -14.91 5.04
C ALA A 351 -0.73 -13.73 5.31
N GLN A 352 0.47 -14.04 5.76
CA GLN A 352 1.57 -13.07 5.80
C GLN A 352 2.03 -12.78 4.36
N ALA A 353 2.71 -11.65 4.16
CA ALA A 353 3.54 -11.42 2.98
C ALA A 353 4.49 -12.61 2.72
N SER A 354 4.97 -12.76 1.49
CA SER A 354 5.94 -13.82 1.19
C SER A 354 7.26 -13.58 1.95
N THR A 355 8.08 -14.61 2.14
CA THR A 355 9.42 -14.42 2.71
C THR A 355 10.27 -13.48 1.86
N PHE A 356 10.13 -13.56 0.54
CA PHE A 356 10.84 -12.68 -0.38
C PHE A 356 10.43 -11.22 -0.15
N GLU A 357 9.13 -10.92 -0.18
CA GLU A 357 8.59 -9.58 0.04
C GLU A 357 9.02 -9.01 1.40
N ARG A 358 8.89 -9.77 2.49
CA ARG A 358 9.34 -9.33 3.83
C ARG A 358 10.82 -8.95 3.83
N ASN A 359 11.67 -9.79 3.27
CA ASN A 359 13.11 -9.53 3.21
C ASN A 359 13.42 -8.28 2.38
N GLN A 360 12.70 -8.07 1.28
CA GLN A 360 12.84 -6.87 0.45
C GLN A 360 12.38 -5.60 1.19
N VAL A 361 11.29 -5.66 1.96
CA VAL A 361 10.85 -4.54 2.80
C VAL A 361 11.88 -4.23 3.88
N TYR A 362 12.38 -5.24 4.61
CA TYR A 362 13.40 -5.05 5.64
C TYR A 362 14.68 -4.42 5.09
N GLN A 363 15.14 -4.89 3.92
CA GLN A 363 16.29 -4.30 3.24
C GLN A 363 16.00 -2.84 2.83
N SER A 364 14.85 -2.59 2.19
CA SER A 364 14.45 -1.26 1.73
C SER A 364 14.44 -0.22 2.85
N VAL A 365 13.91 -0.57 4.04
CA VAL A 365 13.90 0.37 5.17
C VAL A 365 15.29 0.58 5.76
N LEU A 366 16.14 -0.46 5.89
CA LEU A 366 17.51 -0.28 6.37
C LEU A 366 18.43 0.45 5.37
N ASP A 367 18.11 0.35 4.08
CA ASP A 367 18.81 1.07 3.02
C ASP A 367 18.50 2.57 3.03
N ARG A 368 17.34 2.96 3.57
CA ARG A 368 16.81 4.34 3.54
C ARG A 368 16.92 5.07 4.87
N TYR A 369 16.87 4.36 5.98
CA TYR A 369 16.78 4.93 7.31
C TYR A 369 17.90 4.41 8.20
N GLN A 370 18.50 5.30 8.99
CA GLN A 370 19.60 4.93 9.88
C GLN A 370 19.16 3.86 10.89
N ASP A 371 18.11 4.11 11.66
CA ASP A 371 17.55 3.13 12.59
C ASP A 371 16.06 2.93 12.29
N VAL A 372 15.56 1.72 12.51
CA VAL A 372 14.15 1.36 12.28
C VAL A 372 13.60 0.67 13.50
N LEU A 373 12.45 1.14 14.00
CA LEU A 373 11.66 0.49 15.02
C LEU A 373 10.48 -0.24 14.37
N TYR A 374 10.52 -1.58 14.37
CA TYR A 374 9.44 -2.41 13.86
C TYR A 374 8.55 -2.93 15.00
N LEU A 375 7.34 -2.37 15.07
CA LEU A 375 6.27 -2.81 15.96
C LEU A 375 5.50 -3.95 15.29
N CYS A 376 5.90 -5.17 15.61
CA CYS A 376 5.30 -6.39 15.06
C CYS A 376 3.94 -6.66 15.71
N VAL A 377 2.95 -7.09 14.93
CA VAL A 377 1.78 -7.79 15.49
C VAL A 377 2.23 -9.01 16.29
N GLY A 378 1.54 -9.25 17.40
CA GLY A 378 1.98 -10.18 18.44
C GLY A 378 2.21 -11.60 17.91
N SER A 379 3.29 -12.25 18.39
CA SER A 379 3.73 -13.57 17.87
C SER A 379 2.67 -14.68 17.99
N VAL A 380 1.75 -14.54 18.95
CA VAL A 380 0.61 -15.46 19.12
C VAL A 380 -0.39 -15.41 17.96
N PHE A 381 -0.42 -14.31 17.20
CA PHE A 381 -1.31 -14.10 16.06
C PHE A 381 -0.63 -14.39 14.72
N THR A 382 0.66 -14.08 14.60
CA THR A 382 1.44 -14.29 13.36
C THR A 382 2.94 -14.36 13.62
N GLY A 383 3.69 -15.01 12.73
CA GLY A 383 5.14 -15.22 12.87
C GLY A 383 6.02 -14.09 12.32
N ASN A 384 5.54 -12.84 12.24
CA ASN A 384 6.33 -11.74 11.67
C ASN A 384 7.52 -11.36 12.56
N TYR A 385 7.36 -11.41 13.89
CA TYR A 385 8.45 -11.17 14.83
C TYR A 385 9.59 -12.18 14.65
N ASP A 386 9.28 -13.48 14.69
CA ASP A 386 10.29 -14.53 14.47
C ASP A 386 10.97 -14.40 13.10
N ALA A 387 10.21 -14.03 12.06
CA ALA A 387 10.74 -13.84 10.72
C ALA A 387 11.76 -12.68 10.65
N VAL A 388 11.47 -11.52 11.25
CA VAL A 388 12.41 -10.39 11.26
C VAL A 388 13.62 -10.69 12.14
N MET A 389 13.45 -11.36 13.29
CA MET A 389 14.57 -11.76 14.14
C MET A 389 15.53 -12.72 13.42
N ALA A 390 14.99 -13.70 12.69
CA ALA A 390 15.80 -14.62 11.88
C ALA A 390 16.49 -13.91 10.69
N TRP A 391 15.83 -12.93 10.07
CA TRP A 391 16.41 -12.14 8.98
C TRP A 391 17.54 -11.24 9.49
N LYS A 392 17.31 -10.48 10.58
CA LYS A 392 18.31 -9.60 11.18
C LYS A 392 19.59 -10.33 11.57
N GLY A 393 19.47 -11.50 12.21
CA GLY A 393 20.62 -12.29 12.62
C GLY A 393 21.56 -12.69 11.48
N LYS A 394 21.12 -12.57 10.22
CA LYS A 394 21.92 -12.82 9.02
C LYS A 394 22.30 -11.55 8.25
N ASN A 395 21.47 -10.51 8.29
CA ASN A 395 21.55 -9.38 7.36
C ASN A 395 21.74 -8.00 8.02
N ASP A 396 21.66 -7.90 9.35
CA ASP A 396 21.75 -6.64 10.09
C ASP A 396 22.76 -6.75 11.25
N PRO A 397 24.07 -6.83 10.95
CA PRO A 397 25.12 -6.98 11.96
C PRO A 397 25.27 -5.77 12.89
N ASP A 398 24.79 -4.60 12.45
CA ASP A 398 24.85 -3.34 13.19
C ASP A 398 23.62 -3.15 14.12
N ASP A 399 22.70 -4.11 14.12
CA ASP A 399 21.46 -4.12 14.92
C ASP A 399 20.55 -2.88 14.73
N ARG A 400 20.49 -2.35 13.51
CA ARG A 400 19.75 -1.12 13.17
C ARG A 400 18.22 -1.31 13.14
N MET A 401 17.74 -2.53 12.98
CA MET A 401 16.31 -2.88 13.00
C MET A 401 15.83 -3.29 14.41
N ILE A 402 15.36 -2.38 15.24
CA ILE A 402 14.82 -2.72 16.56
C ILE A 402 13.41 -3.31 16.41
N ALA A 403 13.25 -4.62 16.59
CA ALA A 403 11.95 -5.29 16.54
C ALA A 403 11.34 -5.47 17.94
N ILE A 404 10.07 -5.10 18.10
CA ILE A 404 9.28 -5.33 19.32
C ILE A 404 8.11 -6.26 18.98
N ASP A 405 8.04 -7.42 19.65
CA ASP A 405 6.79 -8.18 19.75
C ASP A 405 5.80 -7.36 20.59
N SER A 406 4.80 -6.76 19.95
CA SER A 406 3.86 -5.88 20.63
C SER A 406 2.87 -6.61 21.52
N GLU A 407 2.74 -7.95 21.40
CA GLU A 407 1.66 -8.74 22.00
C GLU A 407 0.25 -8.22 21.66
N ALA A 408 0.15 -7.36 20.64
CA ALA A 408 -1.05 -6.65 20.23
C ALA A 408 -1.41 -6.99 18.78
N ALA A 409 -2.66 -6.75 18.43
CA ALA A 409 -3.21 -6.88 17.07
C ALA A 409 -4.31 -5.83 16.91
N SER A 410 -4.91 -5.72 15.72
CA SER A 410 -6.05 -4.80 15.50
C SER A 410 -5.69 -3.36 15.89
N GLY A 411 -6.66 -2.53 16.28
CA GLY A 411 -6.42 -1.14 16.64
C GLY A 411 -5.55 -0.94 17.86
N ARG A 412 -5.33 -1.94 18.73
CA ARG A 412 -4.33 -1.82 19.80
C ARG A 412 -2.93 -1.62 19.20
N LEU A 413 -2.57 -2.45 18.21
CA LEU A 413 -1.29 -2.29 17.50
C LEU A 413 -1.25 -0.95 16.76
N GLY A 414 -2.33 -0.59 16.05
CA GLY A 414 -2.39 0.67 15.31
C GLY A 414 -2.27 1.90 16.20
N THR A 415 -2.94 1.90 17.35
CA THR A 415 -2.84 2.98 18.35
C THR A 415 -1.42 3.14 18.85
N ILE A 416 -0.74 2.02 19.18
CA ILE A 416 0.68 2.03 19.60
C ILE A 416 1.56 2.60 18.49
N ALA A 417 1.36 2.15 17.25
CA ALA A 417 2.19 2.56 16.11
C ALA A 417 1.99 4.04 15.74
N ILE A 418 0.75 4.52 15.67
CA ILE A 418 0.40 5.93 15.43
C ILE A 418 1.02 6.83 16.50
N ALA A 419 0.83 6.47 17.77
CA ALA A 419 1.36 7.25 18.87
C ALA A 419 2.89 7.28 18.88
N THR A 420 3.53 6.14 18.59
CA THR A 420 5.00 6.02 18.51
C THR A 420 5.57 6.84 17.36
N ALA A 421 4.96 6.80 16.17
CA ALA A 421 5.40 7.58 15.02
C ALA A 421 5.26 9.09 15.26
N ARG A 422 4.12 9.52 15.84
CA ARG A 422 3.93 10.92 16.26
C ARG A 422 5.00 11.36 17.25
N HIS A 423 5.32 10.53 18.24
CA HIS A 423 6.37 10.84 19.21
C HIS A 423 7.76 10.89 18.56
N SER A 424 8.07 9.98 17.64
CA SER A 424 9.31 9.99 16.86
C SER A 424 9.51 11.29 16.08
N ASN A 425 8.42 11.87 15.57
CA ASN A 425 8.42 13.14 14.84
C ASN A 425 8.66 14.37 15.74
N THR A 426 8.56 14.24 17.07
CA THR A 426 8.70 15.36 18.02
C THR A 426 10.01 15.36 18.81
N VAL A 427 10.70 14.23 18.88
CA VAL A 427 11.93 14.06 19.67
C VAL A 427 13.14 13.85 18.78
N LYS A 428 14.35 13.85 19.38
CA LYS A 428 15.61 13.65 18.65
C LYS A 428 16.29 12.30 18.92
N ALA A 429 16.00 11.65 20.05
CA ALA A 429 16.72 10.46 20.49
C ALA A 429 15.91 9.19 20.23
N ALA A 430 16.47 8.24 19.47
CA ALA A 430 15.84 6.95 19.17
C ALA A 430 15.46 6.16 20.43
N ASP A 431 16.34 6.14 21.45
CA ASP A 431 16.10 5.44 22.72
C ASP A 431 14.86 5.95 23.48
N GLU A 432 14.54 7.24 23.32
CA GLU A 432 13.34 7.84 23.90
C GLU A 432 12.09 7.27 23.24
N VAL A 433 12.09 7.19 21.90
CA VAL A 433 11.00 6.59 21.12
C VAL A 433 10.81 5.11 21.43
N ILE A 434 11.91 4.34 21.55
CA ILE A 434 11.85 2.92 21.89
C ILE A 434 11.26 2.73 23.30
N ARG A 435 11.64 3.57 24.26
CA ARG A 435 11.09 3.52 25.63
C ARG A 435 9.60 3.88 25.63
N TYR A 436 9.23 4.91 24.89
CA TYR A 436 7.84 5.31 24.68
C TYR A 436 7.01 4.17 24.09
N ALA A 437 7.51 3.52 23.04
CA ALA A 437 6.82 2.40 22.39
C ALA A 437 6.59 1.23 23.38
N LYS A 438 7.60 0.89 24.19
CA LYS A 438 7.50 -0.14 25.23
C LYS A 438 6.49 0.24 26.33
N ASP A 439 6.38 1.52 26.68
CA ASP A 439 5.35 2.02 27.62
C ASP A 439 3.96 1.95 26.99
N ALA A 440 3.83 2.38 25.73
CA ALA A 440 2.58 2.33 24.97
C ALA A 440 2.04 0.90 24.85
N VAL A 441 2.90 -0.09 24.57
CA VAL A 441 2.53 -1.52 24.54
C VAL A 441 1.86 -1.96 25.86
N LYS A 442 2.39 -1.52 27.01
CA LYS A 442 1.88 -1.90 28.34
C LYS A 442 0.57 -1.22 28.69
N ARG A 443 0.36 0.00 28.21
CA ARG A 443 -0.74 0.88 28.61
C ARG A 443 -1.92 0.89 27.65
N CYS A 444 -1.67 0.61 26.38
CA CYS A 444 -2.71 0.61 25.36
C CYS A 444 -3.65 -0.59 25.58
N GLU A 445 -4.94 -0.33 25.59
CA GLU A 445 -6.00 -1.34 25.69
C GLU A 445 -6.91 -1.27 24.47
N GLU A 446 -7.54 -2.39 24.12
CA GLU A 446 -8.56 -2.45 23.08
C GLU A 446 -9.70 -3.38 23.48
N TYR A 447 -10.91 -2.98 23.13
CA TYR A 447 -12.12 -3.77 23.24
C TYR A 447 -12.77 -3.88 21.86
N VAL A 448 -12.90 -5.11 21.37
CA VAL A 448 -13.49 -5.43 20.07
C VAL A 448 -14.87 -6.03 20.29
N PHE A 449 -15.86 -5.48 19.61
CA PHE A 449 -17.27 -5.78 19.75
C PHE A 449 -17.78 -6.49 18.50
N LEU A 450 -17.92 -7.82 18.57
CA LEU A 450 -18.29 -8.63 17.42
C LEU A 450 -19.81 -8.69 17.29
N ASP A 451 -20.29 -8.86 16.05
CA ASP A 451 -21.69 -9.16 15.81
C ASP A 451 -22.03 -10.62 16.15
N ARG A 452 -21.11 -11.55 15.79
CA ARG A 452 -21.24 -13.00 15.96
C ARG A 452 -19.91 -13.65 16.31
N LEU A 453 -19.92 -14.66 17.18
CA LEU A 453 -18.70 -15.38 17.60
C LEU A 453 -18.16 -16.36 16.54
N GLU A 454 -19.00 -16.78 15.59
CA GLU A 454 -18.69 -17.83 14.62
C GLU A 454 -17.42 -17.56 13.79
N TYR A 455 -17.18 -16.30 13.39
CA TYR A 455 -16.00 -15.90 12.61
C TYR A 455 -14.71 -16.09 13.41
N LEU A 456 -14.71 -15.72 14.69
CA LEU A 456 -13.54 -15.81 15.55
C LEU A 456 -13.21 -17.27 15.90
N ALA A 457 -14.22 -18.09 16.11
CA ALA A 457 -14.06 -19.52 16.37
C ALA A 457 -13.47 -20.25 15.16
N ALA A 458 -13.90 -19.90 13.93
CA ALA A 458 -13.36 -20.46 12.70
C ALA A 458 -11.88 -20.09 12.46
N GLY A 459 -11.44 -18.94 12.97
CA GLY A 459 -10.07 -18.48 12.85
C GLY A 459 -9.06 -19.31 13.66
N GLY A 460 -9.41 -19.91 14.80
CA GLY A 460 -8.44 -20.64 15.63
C GLY A 460 -7.45 -19.77 16.41
N ARG A 461 -7.66 -18.44 16.44
CA ARG A 461 -6.88 -17.45 17.23
C ARG A 461 -7.49 -17.13 18.60
N LEU A 462 -8.55 -17.86 18.99
CA LEU A 462 -9.11 -17.85 20.33
C LEU A 462 -8.23 -18.66 21.28
N SER A 463 -7.97 -18.11 22.46
CA SER A 463 -7.43 -18.92 23.57
C SER A 463 -8.33 -20.15 23.80
N ARG A 464 -7.73 -21.31 24.16
CA ARG A 464 -8.35 -22.66 24.21
C ARG A 464 -9.52 -22.84 25.21
N THR A 465 -10.30 -21.81 25.52
CA THR A 465 -11.51 -21.94 26.36
C THR A 465 -12.64 -22.60 25.56
N ARG A 466 -12.74 -23.92 25.70
CA ARG A 466 -13.72 -24.83 25.06
C ARG A 466 -15.20 -24.64 25.48
N SER A 467 -15.58 -23.54 26.15
CA SER A 467 -16.85 -23.45 26.88
C SER A 467 -18.01 -22.77 26.14
N PHE A 468 -17.86 -22.34 24.88
CA PHE A 468 -18.62 -21.18 24.39
C PHE A 468 -19.74 -21.41 23.37
N PHE A 469 -20.03 -22.64 22.93
CA PHE A 469 -20.98 -22.81 21.81
C PHE A 469 -22.47 -22.84 22.18
N GLY A 470 -22.84 -23.11 23.44
CA GLY A 470 -24.25 -23.29 23.84
C GLY A 470 -24.98 -21.99 24.24
N ASP A 471 -24.37 -21.17 25.09
CA ASP A 471 -25.07 -20.08 25.80
C ASP A 471 -24.99 -18.69 25.13
N LEU A 472 -24.21 -18.55 24.05
CA LEU A 472 -23.94 -17.26 23.39
C LEU A 472 -24.73 -17.01 22.09
N LEU A 473 -25.62 -17.91 21.69
CA LEU A 473 -26.34 -17.82 20.41
C LEU A 473 -27.15 -16.52 20.23
N HIS A 474 -27.48 -15.83 21.32
CA HIS A 474 -28.23 -14.57 21.35
C HIS A 474 -27.44 -13.37 21.92
N MET A 475 -26.15 -13.55 22.19
CA MET A 475 -25.31 -12.53 22.83
C MET A 475 -24.21 -12.07 21.88
N LYS A 476 -23.85 -10.79 21.96
CA LYS A 476 -22.75 -10.18 21.24
C LYS A 476 -21.48 -10.21 22.09
N PRO A 477 -20.43 -10.96 21.71
CA PRO A 477 -19.23 -11.07 22.52
C PRO A 477 -18.37 -9.81 22.44
N VAL A 478 -17.65 -9.55 23.53
CA VAL A 478 -16.62 -8.51 23.60
C VAL A 478 -15.28 -9.20 23.88
N ILE A 479 -14.29 -8.97 23.02
CA ILE A 479 -12.96 -9.56 23.14
C ILE A 479 -11.89 -8.47 23.28
N SER A 480 -10.72 -8.88 23.73
CA SER A 480 -9.53 -8.04 23.76
C SER A 480 -8.31 -8.85 23.30
N PRO A 481 -7.43 -8.31 22.45
CA PRO A 481 -6.18 -8.97 22.07
C PRO A 481 -5.17 -8.94 23.22
N THR A 482 -4.58 -10.09 23.53
CA THR A 482 -3.58 -10.26 24.60
C THR A 482 -2.38 -11.07 24.10
N ALA A 483 -1.31 -11.09 24.89
CA ALA A 483 -0.14 -11.95 24.66
C ALA A 483 -0.47 -13.45 24.50
N HIS A 484 -1.62 -13.89 25.01
CA HIS A 484 -2.08 -15.28 24.98
C HIS A 484 -3.15 -15.53 23.90
N GLY A 485 -3.35 -14.58 22.99
CA GLY A 485 -4.37 -14.59 21.95
C GLY A 485 -5.60 -13.76 22.33
N ALA A 486 -6.67 -13.89 21.54
CA ALA A 486 -7.92 -13.20 21.81
C ALA A 486 -8.60 -13.77 23.07
N LYS A 487 -8.94 -12.88 24.01
CA LYS A 487 -9.64 -13.21 25.26
C LYS A 487 -11.01 -12.57 25.28
N GLN A 488 -12.05 -13.34 25.61
CA GLN A 488 -13.36 -12.79 25.88
C GLN A 488 -13.35 -12.04 27.23
N VAL A 489 -13.78 -10.78 27.21
CA VAL A 489 -13.78 -9.88 28.37
C VAL A 489 -15.18 -9.40 28.77
N GLY A 490 -16.19 -9.75 27.97
CA GLY A 490 -17.58 -9.43 28.25
C GLY A 490 -18.53 -9.98 27.19
N VAL A 491 -19.83 -9.73 27.42
CA VAL A 491 -20.92 -9.99 26.48
C VAL A 491 -21.95 -8.87 26.60
N ALA A 492 -22.61 -8.55 25.49
CA ALA A 492 -23.71 -7.58 25.42
C ALA A 492 -24.92 -8.22 24.73
N ARG A 493 -26.13 -7.72 24.99
CA ARG A 493 -27.35 -8.24 24.33
C ARG A 493 -27.57 -7.66 22.93
N ASN A 494 -27.19 -6.40 22.73
CA ASN A 494 -27.41 -5.63 21.51
C ASN A 494 -26.31 -4.55 21.36
N ARG A 495 -26.38 -3.74 20.30
CA ARG A 495 -25.37 -2.69 20.03
C ARG A 495 -25.32 -1.62 21.10
N ASP A 496 -26.46 -1.19 21.64
CA ASP A 496 -26.50 -0.21 22.73
C ASP A 496 -25.82 -0.74 23.99
N GLY A 497 -26.01 -2.03 24.29
CA GLY A 497 -25.28 -2.71 25.36
C GLY A 497 -23.77 -2.79 25.11
N GLN A 498 -23.32 -2.91 23.86
CA GLN A 498 -21.90 -2.83 23.51
C GLN A 498 -21.36 -1.42 23.78
N LEU A 499 -22.09 -0.38 23.37
CA LEU A 499 -21.71 1.01 23.61
C LEU A 499 -21.63 1.30 25.12
N GLY A 500 -22.63 0.88 25.90
CA GLY A 500 -22.61 0.98 27.36
C GLY A 500 -21.39 0.29 27.98
N PHE A 501 -21.07 -0.93 27.52
CA PHE A 501 -19.87 -1.63 27.96
C PHE A 501 -18.59 -0.86 27.62
N ALA A 502 -18.46 -0.30 26.42
CA ALA A 502 -17.32 0.50 26.01
C ALA A 502 -17.16 1.73 26.92
N MET A 503 -18.24 2.47 27.18
CA MET A 503 -18.22 3.65 28.03
C MET A 503 -17.84 3.32 29.47
N ASP A 504 -18.32 2.19 30.01
CA ASP A 504 -17.93 1.72 31.33
C ASP A 504 -16.44 1.36 31.42
N ARG A 505 -15.86 0.83 30.33
CA ARG A 505 -14.42 0.51 30.27
C ARG A 505 -13.57 1.77 30.17
N LEU A 506 -13.93 2.70 29.29
CA LEU A 506 -13.22 3.99 29.16
C LEU A 506 -13.27 4.75 30.49
N LYS A 507 -14.43 4.82 31.16
CA LYS A 507 -14.59 5.52 32.44
C LYS A 507 -13.68 4.98 33.55
N LYS A 508 -13.37 3.68 33.54
CA LYS A 508 -12.47 3.05 34.52
C LYS A 508 -11.00 3.38 34.28
N ARG A 509 -10.64 3.84 33.08
CA ARG A 509 -9.24 4.05 32.66
C ARG A 509 -8.90 5.50 32.36
N LEU A 510 -9.88 6.31 32.00
CA LEU A 510 -9.71 7.66 31.50
C LEU A 510 -10.49 8.64 32.37
N GLY A 511 -9.85 9.76 32.70
CA GLY A 511 -10.51 10.91 33.33
C GLY A 511 -11.22 11.77 32.28
N HIS A 512 -12.27 12.49 32.69
CA HIS A 512 -13.02 13.38 31.80
C HIS A 512 -12.11 14.43 31.11
N ASP A 513 -11.21 15.04 31.88
CA ASP A 513 -10.31 16.09 31.40
C ASP A 513 -8.95 15.54 30.92
N SER A 514 -8.84 14.24 30.68
CA SER A 514 -7.63 13.65 30.09
C SER A 514 -7.62 13.84 28.58
N SER A 515 -6.43 13.89 27.98
CA SER A 515 -6.21 13.94 26.53
C SER A 515 -5.67 12.61 25.97
N PRO A 516 -6.46 11.51 26.00
CA PRO A 516 -6.03 10.23 25.46
C PRO A 516 -6.06 10.24 23.91
N LEU A 517 -5.28 9.33 23.32
CA LEU A 517 -5.52 8.91 21.94
C LEU A 517 -6.55 7.79 21.96
N ILE A 518 -7.66 7.97 21.25
CA ILE A 518 -8.72 6.97 21.09
C ILE A 518 -8.88 6.66 19.60
N VAL A 519 -8.76 5.39 19.24
CA VAL A 519 -8.98 4.90 17.89
C VAL A 519 -10.28 4.10 17.88
N LEU A 520 -11.25 4.58 17.11
CA LEU A 520 -12.52 3.91 16.83
C LEU A 520 -12.42 3.21 15.49
N GLU A 521 -12.69 1.91 15.50
CA GLU A 521 -12.59 1.07 14.32
C GLU A 521 -13.96 0.55 13.90
N TYR A 522 -14.16 0.42 12.59
CA TYR A 522 -15.41 -0.08 12.03
C TYR A 522 -15.17 -1.10 10.90
N SER A 523 -16.12 -2.01 10.73
CA SER A 523 -16.15 -2.94 9.59
C SER A 523 -17.07 -2.39 8.48
N ASP A 524 -18.29 -2.92 8.34
CA ASP A 524 -19.32 -2.45 7.40
C ASP A 524 -20.40 -1.60 8.09
N ASN A 525 -20.04 -0.97 9.22
CA ASN A 525 -20.93 -0.20 10.09
C ASN A 525 -20.43 1.23 10.39
N GLN A 526 -19.61 1.80 9.49
CA GLN A 526 -18.99 3.12 9.63
C GLN A 526 -19.96 4.22 10.09
N ALA A 527 -21.14 4.32 9.47
CA ALA A 527 -22.11 5.37 9.77
C ALA A 527 -22.56 5.33 11.24
N TRP A 528 -22.77 4.14 11.80
CA TRP A 528 -23.18 4.01 13.20
C TRP A 528 -22.01 4.30 14.17
N VAL A 529 -20.79 3.85 13.85
CA VAL A 529 -19.62 4.17 14.70
C VAL A 529 -19.32 5.67 14.66
N GLY A 530 -19.35 6.28 13.47
CA GLY A 530 -19.05 7.70 13.28
C GLY A 530 -20.12 8.66 13.82
N ASN A 531 -21.40 8.33 13.68
CA ASN A 531 -22.50 9.24 14.05
C ASN A 531 -23.12 8.91 15.41
N THR A 532 -22.63 7.89 16.13
CA THR A 532 -23.18 7.52 17.43
C THR A 532 -22.08 7.26 18.44
N VAL A 533 -21.18 6.31 18.15
CA VAL A 533 -20.10 5.96 19.10
C VAL A 533 -19.13 7.14 19.28
N LYS A 534 -18.70 7.75 18.16
CA LYS A 534 -17.77 8.89 18.20
C LYS A 534 -18.36 10.08 18.97
N GLU A 535 -19.63 10.42 18.71
CA GLU A 535 -20.30 11.53 19.40
C GLU A 535 -20.38 11.29 20.92
N GLU A 536 -20.74 10.07 21.33
CA GLU A 536 -20.81 9.70 22.75
C GLU A 536 -19.42 9.76 23.43
N VAL A 537 -18.37 9.28 22.75
CA VAL A 537 -16.99 9.36 23.26
C VAL A 537 -16.54 10.82 23.36
N GLN A 538 -16.76 11.63 22.32
CA GLN A 538 -16.37 13.03 22.27
C GLN A 538 -17.08 13.85 23.36
N SER A 539 -18.36 13.57 23.63
CA SER A 539 -19.10 14.25 24.69
C SER A 539 -18.56 13.95 26.09
N ARG A 540 -17.99 12.77 26.32
CA ARG A 540 -17.44 12.36 27.64
C ARG A 540 -15.97 12.71 27.81
N TYR A 541 -15.23 12.84 26.71
CA TYR A 541 -13.79 13.09 26.68
C TYR A 541 -13.50 14.22 25.66
N PRO A 542 -13.84 15.48 25.98
CA PRO A 542 -13.75 16.58 25.03
C PRO A 542 -12.32 16.89 24.55
N LEU A 543 -11.30 16.45 25.30
CA LEU A 543 -9.88 16.63 24.98
C LEU A 543 -9.23 15.41 24.32
N ALA A 544 -9.99 14.33 24.09
CA ALA A 544 -9.47 13.14 23.42
C ALA A 544 -9.17 13.43 21.95
N ASP A 545 -8.04 12.93 21.47
CA ASP A 545 -7.78 12.81 20.04
C ASP A 545 -8.48 11.54 19.54
N ILE A 546 -9.57 11.71 18.79
CA ILE A 546 -10.40 10.60 18.31
C ILE A 546 -10.17 10.37 16.82
N VAL A 547 -9.51 9.25 16.51
CA VAL A 547 -9.30 8.76 15.15
C VAL A 547 -10.41 7.76 14.81
N LEU A 548 -11.11 7.96 13.69
CA LEU A 548 -12.08 7.01 13.15
C LEU A 548 -11.49 6.38 11.89
N GLN A 549 -11.34 5.05 11.86
CA GLN A 549 -10.70 4.35 10.75
C GLN A 549 -11.30 2.96 10.52
N PRO A 550 -11.16 2.37 9.32
CA PRO A 550 -11.58 0.99 9.11
C PRO A 550 -10.74 0.04 9.95
N LEU A 551 -11.38 -1.02 10.47
CA LEU A 551 -10.71 -2.20 11.00
C LEU A 551 -9.88 -2.85 9.88
N SER A 552 -8.66 -3.31 10.19
CA SER A 552 -7.86 -4.07 9.20
C SER A 552 -8.68 -5.23 8.66
N LEU A 553 -8.57 -5.51 7.36
CA LEU A 553 -9.31 -6.62 6.77
C LEU A 553 -8.76 -7.96 7.27
N THR A 554 -7.48 -8.00 7.64
CA THR A 554 -6.89 -9.13 8.34
C THR A 554 -7.66 -9.44 9.63
N SER A 555 -7.90 -8.44 10.49
CA SER A 555 -8.74 -8.61 11.68
C SER A 555 -10.20 -8.88 11.30
N GLY A 556 -10.73 -8.18 10.30
CA GLY A 556 -12.09 -8.33 9.79
C GLY A 556 -12.43 -9.75 9.34
N VAL A 557 -11.50 -10.48 8.70
CA VAL A 557 -11.66 -11.90 8.34
C VAL A 557 -11.91 -12.78 9.57
N HIS A 558 -11.23 -12.50 10.69
CA HIS A 558 -11.37 -13.27 11.93
C HIS A 558 -12.51 -12.78 12.82
N MET A 559 -12.95 -11.52 12.70
CA MET A 559 -13.95 -10.93 13.61
C MET A 559 -15.34 -10.84 12.98
N GLY A 560 -15.41 -10.78 11.65
CA GLY A 560 -16.64 -10.78 10.89
C GLY A 560 -17.28 -9.40 10.70
N PRO A 561 -18.27 -9.31 9.79
CA PRO A 561 -19.00 -8.09 9.51
C PRO A 561 -19.86 -7.64 10.69
N GLY A 562 -20.10 -6.33 10.81
CA GLY A 562 -20.78 -5.69 11.93
C GLY A 562 -19.91 -5.47 13.17
N THR A 563 -18.64 -5.88 13.13
CA THR A 563 -17.65 -5.63 14.17
C THR A 563 -17.26 -4.15 14.24
N TRP A 564 -17.04 -3.65 15.45
CA TRP A 564 -16.37 -2.38 15.70
C TRP A 564 -15.46 -2.51 16.92
N ALA A 565 -14.53 -1.59 17.12
CA ALA A 565 -13.64 -1.61 18.28
C ALA A 565 -13.33 -0.22 18.80
N VAL A 566 -12.89 -0.18 20.06
CA VAL A 566 -12.28 0.99 20.70
C VAL A 566 -10.92 0.59 21.25
N ALA A 567 -9.86 1.13 20.65
CA ALA A 567 -8.52 1.09 21.19
C ALA A 567 -8.18 2.45 21.79
N PHE A 568 -7.45 2.48 22.89
CA PHE A 568 -7.06 3.74 23.52
C PHE A 568 -5.71 3.63 24.22
N LEU A 569 -4.99 4.74 24.20
CA LEU A 569 -3.77 4.95 24.96
C LEU A 569 -4.01 6.11 25.93
N PRO A 570 -4.06 5.86 27.25
CA PRO A 570 -4.18 6.92 28.25
C PRO A 570 -3.00 7.90 28.12
N GLU A 571 -3.25 9.20 28.29
CA GLU A 571 -2.34 10.36 28.12
C GLU A 571 -0.85 10.02 27.90
N CYS A 572 -0.35 10.44 26.73
CA CYS A 572 1.05 10.36 26.37
C CYS A 572 1.80 11.51 27.07
N TRP A 573 3.03 11.23 27.51
CA TRP A 573 3.89 12.15 28.26
C TRP A 573 3.89 13.58 27.66
N LYS A 574 3.68 14.59 28.50
CA LYS A 574 3.84 16.02 28.14
C LYS A 574 5.31 16.41 28.08
#